data_AF-C9Z5M1-F1
#
_entry.id   AF-C9Z5M1-F1
#
_cell.length_a   1.000
_cell.length_b   1.000
_cell.length_c   1.000
_cell.angle_alpha   90.00
_cell.angle_beta   90.00
_cell.angle_gamma   90.00
#
_symmetry.space_group_name_H-M   'P 1'
#
loop_
_entity.id
_entity.type
_entity.pdbx_description
1 polymer ?
#
loop_
_entity_poly.entity_id
_entity_poly.type
_entity_poly.pdbx_seq_one_letter_code
_entity_poly.pdbx_strand_id
1 'polypeptide(L)'
;MKVRLALADGSRQTLTLVAVYERDLAFPEFVIPRSTALRHTPSAYADRILLTGPAADWLRARGQKVASRTAYLDDLAPRNAADDLASRLIVAVVAGYALLAAANTSSLAQRDRRAQRAYLRAIGLGRLQLLRCVLYEAAGATVVGVALAAVTAAACLVPLAVVLGTGTLPAVDAPWTAGVLAASVLAVALPAACTAHPLSDARKQFARRAA
;
A
#
# COMPACT_ATOMS: atom_id res chain seq x y z
N MET A 1 9.50 27.70 -29.81
CA MET A 1 9.60 28.49 -28.56
C MET A 1 11.06 28.51 -28.10
N LYS A 2 11.57 29.62 -27.55
CA LYS A 2 12.96 29.74 -27.06
C LYS A 2 12.96 29.85 -25.54
N VAL A 3 13.90 29.18 -24.87
CA VAL A 3 14.03 29.14 -23.41
C VAL A 3 15.47 29.51 -23.05
N ARG A 4 15.64 30.30 -21.99
CA ARG A 4 16.95 30.74 -21.50
C ARG A 4 17.30 29.96 -20.25
N LEU A 5 18.37 29.18 -20.30
CA LEU A 5 18.83 28.32 -19.21
C LEU A 5 20.24 28.73 -18.76
N ALA A 6 20.52 28.49 -17.48
CA ALA A 6 21.87 28.57 -16.93
C ALA A 6 22.49 27.16 -17.00
N LEU A 7 23.70 27.06 -17.58
CA LEU A 7 24.44 25.80 -17.72
C LEU A 7 25.31 25.54 -16.48
N ALA A 8 25.93 24.36 -16.41
CA ALA A 8 26.72 23.92 -15.25
C ALA A 8 27.95 24.82 -14.96
N ASP A 9 28.46 25.52 -15.97
CA ASP A 9 29.52 26.52 -15.86
C ASP A 9 29.03 27.93 -15.48
N GLY A 10 27.72 28.08 -15.23
CA GLY A 10 27.07 29.36 -14.90
C GLY A 10 26.78 30.24 -16.13
N SER A 11 27.16 29.82 -17.34
CA SER A 11 26.87 30.57 -18.56
C SER A 11 25.37 30.52 -18.89
N ARG A 12 24.84 31.60 -19.48
CA ARG A 12 23.43 31.68 -19.89
C ARG A 12 23.31 31.48 -21.40
N GLN A 13 22.53 30.49 -21.81
CA GLN A 13 22.32 30.20 -23.24
C GLN A 13 20.83 30.13 -23.55
N THR A 14 20.47 30.62 -24.74
CA THR A 14 19.10 30.52 -25.25
C THR A 14 19.00 29.30 -26.15
N LEU A 15 18.21 28.31 -25.72
CA LEU A 15 17.98 27.06 -26.45
C LEU A 15 16.56 27.04 -27.03
N THR A 16 16.38 26.27 -28.11
CA THR A 16 15.06 26.05 -28.72
C THR A 16 14.38 24.88 -28.04
N LEU A 17 13.15 25.06 -27.59
CA LEU A 17 12.30 23.98 -27.08
C LEU A 17 11.83 23.12 -28.26
N VAL A 18 12.27 21.86 -28.31
CA VAL A 18 11.95 20.90 -29.38
C VAL A 18 10.78 20.00 -28.98
N ALA A 19 10.71 19.61 -27.71
CA ALA A 19 9.64 18.78 -27.18
C ALA A 19 9.42 19.09 -25.70
N VAL A 20 8.18 18.93 -25.25
CA VAL A 20 7.82 18.89 -23.82
C VAL A 20 7.43 17.45 -23.52
N TYR A 21 8.15 16.82 -22.61
CA TYR A 21 7.80 15.48 -22.13
C TYR A 21 6.92 15.63 -20.90
N GLU A 22 5.66 15.22 -20.98
CA GLU A 22 4.73 15.26 -19.86
C GLU A 22 4.93 14.09 -18.87
N ARG A 23 5.78 13.12 -19.23
CA ARG A 23 6.01 11.90 -18.44
C ARG A 23 7.23 12.08 -17.54
N ASP A 24 6.96 12.53 -16.31
CA ASP A 24 7.96 12.98 -15.33
C ASP A 24 8.74 11.85 -14.63
N LEU A 25 8.35 10.59 -14.88
CA LEU A 25 8.93 9.47 -14.17
C LEU A 25 10.20 9.00 -14.88
N ALA A 26 11.32 9.41 -14.29
CA ALA A 26 12.71 9.06 -14.60
C ALA A 26 13.41 9.87 -15.70
N PHE A 27 12.83 10.98 -16.17
CA PHE A 27 13.58 11.96 -16.96
C PHE A 27 14.07 13.10 -16.06
N PRO A 28 15.30 13.61 -16.27
CA PRO A 28 15.72 14.86 -15.66
C PRO A 28 14.82 16.00 -16.15
N GLU A 29 14.62 17.01 -15.30
CA GLU A 29 13.75 18.18 -15.56
C GLU A 29 14.01 18.84 -16.93
N PHE A 30 15.25 18.77 -17.40
CA PHE A 30 15.64 19.21 -18.74
C PHE A 30 16.52 18.19 -19.43
N VAL A 31 16.24 17.92 -20.71
CA VAL A 31 17.10 17.14 -21.61
C VAL A 31 17.69 18.09 -22.65
N ILE A 32 19.02 18.17 -22.70
CA ILE A 32 19.75 19.01 -23.65
C ILE A 32 20.66 18.18 -24.56
N PRO A 33 21.03 18.70 -25.75
CA PRO A 33 21.98 18.02 -26.62
C PRO A 33 23.32 17.75 -25.91
N ARG A 34 23.83 16.52 -26.07
CA ARG A 34 25.10 16.09 -25.46
C ARG A 34 26.26 17.04 -25.78
N SER A 35 26.35 17.52 -27.02
CA SER A 35 27.42 18.43 -27.45
C SER A 35 27.37 19.78 -26.71
N THR A 36 26.18 20.29 -26.40
CA THR A 36 26.00 21.50 -25.59
C THR A 36 26.35 21.24 -24.14
N ALA A 37 25.88 20.14 -23.56
CA ALA A 37 26.21 19.79 -22.17
C ALA A 37 27.72 19.66 -21.94
N LEU A 38 28.44 18.95 -22.83
CA LEU A 38 29.87 18.70 -22.67
C LEU A 38 30.73 19.97 -22.77
N ARG A 39 30.34 20.96 -23.59
CA ARG A 39 31.07 22.23 -23.70
C ARG A 39 31.03 23.07 -22.43
N HIS A 40 29.99 22.88 -21.62
CA HIS A 40 29.70 23.71 -20.45
C HIS A 40 29.82 22.93 -19.13
N THR A 41 30.41 21.73 -19.16
CA THR A 41 30.64 20.89 -17.98
C THR A 41 32.13 20.51 -17.92
N PRO A 42 32.96 21.25 -17.16
CA PRO A 42 34.41 21.05 -17.11
C PRO A 42 34.84 19.64 -16.71
N SER A 43 34.09 19.01 -15.79
CA SER A 43 34.32 17.66 -15.27
C SER A 43 33.13 16.74 -15.58
N ALA A 44 32.80 16.62 -16.86
CA ALA A 44 31.65 15.83 -17.28
C ALA A 44 31.79 14.35 -16.90
N TYR A 45 30.81 13.85 -16.15
CA TYR A 45 30.65 12.43 -15.84
C TYR A 45 29.22 11.99 -16.20
N ALA A 46 29.05 10.72 -16.52
CA ALA A 46 27.74 10.11 -16.76
C ALA A 46 27.59 8.88 -15.87
N ASP A 47 26.60 8.91 -14.97
CA ASP A 47 26.26 7.74 -14.15
C ASP A 47 25.77 6.58 -15.03
N ARG A 48 25.05 6.90 -16.10
CA ARG A 48 24.49 5.92 -17.05
C ARG A 48 24.55 6.45 -18.48
N ILE A 49 24.76 5.54 -19.42
CA ILE A 49 24.72 5.81 -20.86
C ILE A 49 23.69 4.86 -21.45
N LEU A 50 22.64 5.43 -22.06
CA LEU A 50 21.64 4.66 -22.78
C LEU A 50 22.18 4.34 -24.17
N LEU A 51 22.27 3.05 -24.48
CA LEU A 51 22.78 2.54 -25.74
C LEU A 51 21.61 2.08 -26.62
N THR A 52 21.74 2.29 -27.92
CA THR A 52 20.80 1.75 -28.92
C THR A 52 21.50 0.64 -29.70
N GLY A 53 20.83 -0.49 -29.87
CA GLY A 53 21.38 -1.68 -30.53
C GLY A 53 21.89 -2.76 -29.56
N PRO A 54 22.45 -3.87 -30.08
CA PRO A 54 22.95 -4.98 -29.28
C PRO A 54 24.06 -4.56 -28.32
N ALA A 55 23.99 -5.03 -27.07
CA ALA A 55 25.01 -4.75 -26.04
C ALA A 55 26.41 -5.27 -26.39
N ALA A 56 26.52 -6.23 -27.30
CA ALA A 56 27.77 -6.81 -27.78
C ALA A 56 28.57 -5.86 -28.68
N ASP A 57 27.90 -4.90 -29.33
CA ASP A 57 28.51 -4.01 -30.33
C ASP A 57 29.26 -2.83 -29.69
N TRP A 58 29.12 -2.67 -28.37
CA TRP A 58 29.66 -1.52 -27.63
C TRP A 58 30.92 -1.89 -26.86
N LEU A 59 32.00 -1.13 -27.11
CA LEU A 59 33.30 -1.31 -26.45
C LEU A 59 33.19 -0.98 -24.95
N ARG A 60 33.67 -1.87 -24.09
CA ARG A 60 33.64 -1.70 -22.63
C ARG A 60 34.98 -1.15 -22.14
N ALA A 61 34.98 0.01 -21.50
CA ALA A 61 36.16 0.48 -20.77
C ALA A 61 36.30 -0.26 -19.43
N ARG A 62 37.51 -0.27 -18.87
CA ARG A 62 37.79 -0.92 -17.58
C ARG A 62 36.93 -0.29 -16.48
N GLY A 63 36.12 -1.11 -15.80
CA GLY A 63 35.19 -0.66 -14.75
C GLY A 63 33.76 -0.34 -15.23
N GLN A 64 33.47 -0.36 -16.53
CA GLN A 64 32.11 -0.17 -17.05
C GLN A 64 31.35 -1.50 -17.13
N LYS A 65 30.08 -1.48 -16.73
CA LYS A 65 29.14 -2.59 -16.93
C LYS A 65 28.20 -2.23 -18.07
N VAL A 66 28.04 -3.15 -19.02
CA VAL A 66 27.01 -3.05 -20.07
C VAL A 66 26.01 -4.16 -19.82
N ALA A 67 24.75 -3.77 -19.58
CA ALA A 67 23.64 -4.68 -19.39
C ALA A 67 22.63 -4.50 -20.51
N SER A 68 21.97 -5.58 -20.92
CA SER A 68 20.77 -5.46 -21.76
C SER A 68 19.65 -4.78 -20.97
N ARG A 69 18.64 -4.25 -21.67
CA ARG A 69 17.45 -3.68 -21.02
C ARG A 69 16.80 -4.69 -20.07
N THR A 70 16.70 -5.96 -20.47
CA THR A 70 16.15 -7.02 -19.64
C THR A 70 16.99 -7.25 -18.39
N ALA A 71 18.29 -7.49 -18.54
CA ALA A 71 19.19 -7.72 -17.42
C ALA A 71 19.23 -6.53 -16.44
N TYR A 72 19.14 -5.30 -16.96
CA TYR A 72 19.04 -4.09 -16.13
C TYR A 72 17.71 -3.99 -15.38
N LEU A 73 16.59 -4.35 -16.01
CA LEU A 73 15.29 -4.38 -15.36
C LEU A 73 15.19 -5.50 -14.32
N ASP A 74 15.84 -6.64 -14.59
CA ASP A 74 15.94 -7.76 -13.65
C ASP A 74 16.81 -7.38 -12.44
N ASP A 75 17.91 -6.65 -12.64
CA ASP A 75 18.76 -6.10 -11.57
C ASP A 75 18.09 -4.94 -10.80
N LEU A 76 17.05 -4.34 -11.37
CA LEU A 76 16.18 -3.37 -10.71
C LEU A 76 15.15 -4.04 -9.79
N ALA A 77 14.86 -5.33 -9.96
CA ALA A 77 14.09 -6.10 -9.00
C ALA A 77 14.83 -6.09 -7.64
N PRO A 78 14.07 -6.04 -6.53
CA PRO A 78 14.23 -5.04 -5.46
C PRO A 78 15.67 -4.62 -5.19
N ARG A 79 15.97 -3.33 -5.48
CA ARG A 79 17.28 -2.66 -5.29
C ARG A 79 17.97 -2.98 -3.96
N ASN A 80 17.21 -3.26 -2.90
CA ASN A 80 17.68 -3.84 -1.64
C ASN A 80 16.54 -4.63 -0.97
N ALA A 81 16.78 -5.88 -0.59
CA ALA A 81 15.85 -6.64 0.25
C ALA A 81 15.53 -5.91 1.57
N ALA A 82 16.44 -5.06 2.07
CA ALA A 82 16.25 -4.25 3.26
C ALA A 82 15.22 -3.12 3.07
N ASP A 83 15.22 -2.43 1.92
CA ASP A 83 14.27 -1.34 1.63
C ASP A 83 12.85 -1.88 1.42
N ASP A 84 12.75 -3.05 0.80
CA ASP A 84 11.49 -3.78 0.63
C ASP A 84 10.97 -4.31 1.98
N LEU A 85 11.85 -4.85 2.83
CA LEU A 85 11.49 -5.25 4.19
C LEU A 85 10.99 -4.05 5.01
N ALA A 86 11.67 -2.90 4.95
CA ALA A 86 11.25 -1.69 5.66
C ALA A 86 9.85 -1.24 5.21
N SER A 87 9.61 -1.21 3.90
CA SER A 87 8.31 -0.85 3.33
C SER A 87 7.21 -1.81 3.77
N ARG A 88 7.49 -3.13 3.71
CA ARG A 88 6.55 -4.16 4.17
C ARG A 88 6.28 -4.08 5.67
N LEU A 89 7.28 -3.76 6.48
CA LEU A 89 7.12 -3.55 7.93
C LEU A 89 6.24 -2.34 8.24
N ILE A 90 6.44 -1.21 7.55
CA ILE A 90 5.59 -0.02 7.73
C ILE A 90 4.14 -0.36 7.42
N VAL A 91 3.89 -1.02 6.27
CA VAL A 91 2.53 -1.45 5.89
C VAL A 91 1.95 -2.41 6.93
N ALA A 92 2.73 -3.38 7.42
CA ALA A 92 2.30 -4.34 8.43
C ALA A 92 1.93 -3.67 9.76
N VAL A 93 2.73 -2.70 10.23
CA VAL A 93 2.46 -1.96 11.48
C VAL A 93 1.21 -1.11 11.34
N VAL A 94 1.05 -0.38 10.23
CA VAL A 94 -0.14 0.44 9.97
C VAL A 94 -1.40 -0.43 9.89
N ALA A 95 -1.34 -1.54 9.16
CA ALA A 95 -2.43 -2.50 9.09
C ALA A 95 -2.75 -3.08 10.48
N GLY A 96 -1.73 -3.46 11.26
CA GLY A 96 -1.89 -3.97 12.62
C GLY A 96 -2.59 -2.97 13.55
N TYR A 97 -2.22 -1.70 13.49
CA TYR A 97 -2.87 -0.65 14.27
C TYR A 97 -4.32 -0.43 13.86
N ALA A 98 -4.61 -0.43 12.56
CA ALA A 98 -5.98 -0.33 12.05
C ALA A 98 -6.86 -1.51 12.51
N LEU A 99 -6.32 -2.73 12.48
CA LEU A 99 -7.00 -3.93 12.99
C LEU A 99 -7.26 -3.84 14.49
N LEU A 100 -6.28 -3.34 15.27
CA LEU A 100 -6.43 -3.14 16.71
C LEU A 100 -7.52 -2.10 17.03
N ALA A 101 -7.55 -1.00 16.29
CA ALA A 101 -8.58 0.03 16.42
C ALA A 101 -9.98 -0.54 16.09
N ALA A 102 -10.11 -1.31 15.01
CA ALA A 102 -11.36 -1.97 14.64
C ALA A 102 -11.81 -2.99 15.71
N ALA A 103 -10.88 -3.76 16.27
CA ALA A 103 -11.15 -4.69 17.36
C ALA A 103 -11.64 -3.96 18.63
N ASN A 104 -11.04 -2.81 18.96
CA ASN A 104 -11.46 -2.01 20.09
C ASN A 104 -12.86 -1.42 19.90
N THR A 105 -13.12 -0.80 18.74
CA THR A 105 -14.43 -0.21 18.43
C THR A 105 -15.52 -1.28 18.39
N SER A 106 -15.26 -2.44 17.78
CA SER A 106 -16.21 -3.56 17.77
C SER A 106 -16.48 -4.08 19.20
N SER A 107 -15.44 -4.21 20.04
CA SER A 107 -15.60 -4.59 21.45
C SER A 107 -16.47 -3.60 22.22
N LEU A 108 -16.25 -2.30 22.05
CA LEU A 108 -17.05 -1.24 22.66
C LEU A 108 -18.51 -1.32 22.20
N ALA A 109 -18.77 -1.36 20.88
CA ALA A 109 -20.11 -1.47 20.32
C ALA A 109 -20.86 -2.72 20.83
N GLN A 110 -20.16 -3.84 20.98
CA GLN A 110 -20.74 -5.07 21.49
C GLN A 110 -21.05 -4.98 22.99
N ARG A 111 -20.23 -4.28 23.79
CA ARG A 111 -20.47 -4.05 25.22
C ARG A 111 -21.72 -3.21 25.47
N ASP A 112 -21.92 -2.13 24.73
CA ASP A 112 -23.10 -1.26 24.86
C ASP A 112 -24.41 -2.03 24.57
N ARG A 113 -24.36 -2.93 23.57
CA ARG A 113 -25.49 -3.79 23.17
C ARG A 113 -25.74 -4.98 24.11
N ARG A 114 -24.98 -5.15 25.21
CA ARG A 114 -25.18 -6.27 26.16
C ARG A 114 -26.47 -6.14 26.95
N ALA A 115 -26.81 -4.94 27.41
CA ALA A 115 -28.02 -4.69 28.19
C ALA A 115 -29.29 -5.00 27.38
N GLN A 116 -29.33 -4.56 26.12
CA GLN A 116 -30.41 -4.86 25.17
C GLN A 116 -30.55 -6.36 24.92
N ARG A 117 -29.42 -7.09 24.78
CA ARG A 117 -29.43 -8.55 24.62
C ARG A 117 -29.90 -9.30 25.86
N ALA A 118 -29.64 -8.77 27.06
CA ALA A 118 -30.17 -9.34 28.31
C ALA A 118 -31.70 -9.22 28.36
N TYR A 119 -32.26 -8.10 27.90
CA TYR A 119 -33.70 -7.91 27.77
C TYR A 119 -34.31 -8.88 26.75
N LEU A 120 -33.68 -9.05 25.58
CA LEU A 120 -34.12 -10.03 24.56
C LEU A 120 -34.07 -11.48 25.07
N ARG A 121 -33.15 -11.83 25.98
CA ARG A 121 -33.16 -13.15 26.64
C ARG A 121 -34.31 -13.28 27.64
N ALA A 122 -34.64 -12.21 28.36
CA ALA A 122 -35.72 -12.24 29.35
C ALA A 122 -37.09 -12.54 28.70
N ILE A 123 -37.28 -12.12 27.44
CA ILE A 123 -38.46 -12.45 26.63
C ILE A 123 -38.37 -13.81 25.89
N GLY A 124 -37.32 -14.63 26.14
CA GLY A 124 -37.24 -16.02 25.68
C GLY A 124 -36.35 -16.30 24.47
N LEU A 125 -35.57 -15.33 23.97
CA LEU A 125 -34.74 -15.55 22.78
C LEU A 125 -33.60 -16.57 23.03
N GLY A 126 -33.48 -17.55 22.13
CA GLY A 126 -32.53 -18.65 22.26
C GLY A 126 -31.06 -18.23 22.07
N ARG A 127 -30.12 -19.03 22.60
CA ARG A 127 -28.66 -18.76 22.48
C ARG A 127 -28.19 -18.71 21.03
N LEU A 128 -28.69 -19.60 20.18
CA LEU A 128 -28.35 -19.66 18.76
C LEU A 128 -28.92 -18.47 17.97
N GLN A 129 -30.12 -17.98 18.33
CA GLN A 129 -30.73 -16.81 17.69
C GLN A 129 -29.93 -15.54 17.99
N LEU A 130 -29.45 -15.40 19.22
CA LEU A 130 -28.57 -14.28 19.61
C LEU A 130 -27.22 -14.33 18.91
N LEU A 131 -26.59 -15.50 18.82
CA LEU A 131 -25.33 -15.66 18.09
C LEU A 131 -25.47 -15.32 16.60
N ARG A 132 -26.57 -15.75 15.96
CA ARG A 132 -26.89 -15.38 14.58
C ARG A 132 -27.06 -13.88 14.41
N CYS A 133 -27.74 -13.21 15.33
CA CYS A 133 -27.92 -11.75 15.30
C CYS A 133 -26.58 -11.01 15.36
N VAL A 134 -25.69 -11.42 16.28
CA VAL A 134 -24.33 -10.86 16.39
C VAL A 134 -23.51 -11.12 15.13
N LEU A 135 -23.63 -12.32 14.54
CA LEU A 135 -22.95 -12.66 13.30
C LEU A 135 -23.43 -11.78 12.14
N TYR A 136 -24.74 -11.54 12.01
CA TYR A 136 -25.27 -10.66 10.97
C TYR A 136 -24.82 -9.20 11.16
N GLU A 137 -24.78 -8.72 12.39
CA GLU A 137 -24.30 -7.38 12.69
C GLU A 137 -22.81 -7.23 12.35
N ALA A 138 -21.98 -8.20 12.77
CA ALA A 138 -20.56 -8.23 12.46
C ALA A 138 -20.33 -8.36 10.94
N ALA A 139 -21.05 -9.25 10.26
CA ALA A 139 -20.96 -9.42 8.82
C ALA A 139 -21.35 -8.15 8.07
N GLY A 140 -22.44 -7.49 8.47
CA GLY A 140 -22.87 -6.21 7.88
C GLY A 140 -21.81 -5.13 8.06
N ALA A 141 -21.26 -4.98 9.26
CA ALA A 141 -20.19 -4.02 9.54
C ALA A 141 -18.92 -4.31 8.71
N THR A 142 -18.53 -5.58 8.59
CA THR A 142 -17.37 -5.98 7.78
C THR A 142 -17.60 -5.72 6.30
N VAL A 143 -18.77 -6.05 5.76
CA VAL A 143 -19.10 -5.79 4.34
C VAL A 143 -19.04 -4.29 4.03
N VAL A 144 -19.65 -3.46 4.88
CA VAL A 144 -19.62 -2.00 4.71
C VAL A 144 -18.18 -1.48 4.83
N GLY A 145 -17.42 -1.95 5.82
CA GLY A 145 -16.02 -1.56 6.00
C GLY A 145 -15.13 -1.93 4.80
N VAL A 146 -15.26 -3.14 4.27
CA VAL A 146 -14.53 -3.60 3.08
C VAL A 146 -14.92 -2.79 1.85
N ALA A 147 -16.20 -2.47 1.67
CA ALA A 147 -16.65 -1.63 0.56
C ALA A 147 -16.05 -0.23 0.63
N LEU A 148 -16.09 0.43 1.79
CA LEU A 148 -15.46 1.75 1.98
C LEU A 148 -13.94 1.69 1.77
N ALA A 149 -13.28 0.65 2.27
CA ALA A 149 -11.85 0.46 2.08
C ALA A 149 -11.51 0.28 0.59
N ALA A 150 -12.30 -0.49 -0.17
CA ALA A 150 -12.12 -0.68 -1.60
C ALA A 150 -12.29 0.63 -2.39
N VAL A 151 -13.32 1.42 -2.05
CA VAL A 151 -13.54 2.75 -2.65
C VAL A 151 -12.36 3.69 -2.35
N THR A 152 -11.89 3.71 -1.10
CA THR A 152 -10.77 4.56 -0.68
C THR A 152 -9.47 4.13 -1.38
N ALA A 153 -9.22 2.83 -1.45
CA ALA A 153 -8.07 2.27 -2.17
C ALA A 153 -8.12 2.64 -3.65
N ALA A 154 -9.27 2.50 -4.32
CA ALA A 154 -9.43 2.92 -5.71
C ALA A 154 -9.19 4.42 -5.90
N ALA A 155 -9.75 5.26 -5.02
CA ALA A 155 -9.58 6.70 -5.08
C ALA A 155 -8.12 7.15 -4.94
N CYS A 156 -7.32 6.45 -4.13
CA CYS A 156 -5.90 6.75 -3.93
C CYS A 156 -4.99 6.11 -5.00
N LEU A 157 -5.25 4.84 -5.36
CA LEU A 157 -4.34 4.06 -6.19
C LEU A 157 -4.56 4.27 -7.70
N VAL A 158 -5.78 4.58 -8.15
CA VAL A 158 -6.06 4.81 -9.58
C VAL A 158 -5.30 6.02 -10.11
N PRO A 159 -5.35 7.22 -9.48
CA PRO A 159 -4.57 8.36 -9.93
C PRO A 159 -3.07 8.06 -9.94
N LEU A 160 -2.59 7.36 -8.91
CA LEU A 160 -1.18 6.96 -8.81
C LEU A 160 -0.79 6.02 -9.96
N ALA A 161 -1.60 5.02 -10.30
CA ALA A 161 -1.35 4.10 -11.41
C ALA A 161 -1.34 4.82 -12.77
N VAL A 162 -2.25 5.78 -12.96
CA VAL A 162 -2.31 6.61 -14.18
C VAL A 162 -1.06 7.46 -14.31
N VAL A 163 -0.65 8.14 -13.23
CA VAL A 163 0.58 8.95 -13.22
C VAL A 163 1.80 8.06 -13.47
N LEU A 164 1.86 6.87 -12.86
CA LEU A 164 2.94 5.91 -13.05
C LEU A 164 2.96 5.25 -14.44
N GLY A 165 1.90 5.40 -15.22
CA GLY A 165 1.77 4.80 -16.55
C GLY A 165 1.74 3.27 -16.53
N THR A 166 1.36 2.66 -15.40
CA THR A 166 1.27 1.20 -15.20
C THR A 166 -0.09 0.62 -15.64
N GLY A 167 -1.03 1.48 -16.04
CA GLY A 167 -2.38 1.12 -16.47
C GLY A 167 -3.45 1.89 -15.69
N THR A 168 -4.72 1.65 -16.01
CA THR A 168 -5.86 2.26 -15.29
C THR A 168 -6.20 1.51 -14.00
N LEU A 169 -5.78 0.25 -13.88
CA LEU A 169 -6.05 -0.60 -12.72
C LEU A 169 -4.74 -0.85 -11.96
N PRO A 170 -4.69 -0.57 -10.64
CA PRO A 170 -3.54 -0.89 -9.83
C PRO A 170 -3.34 -2.41 -9.74
N ALA A 171 -2.07 -2.85 -9.75
CA ALA A 171 -1.73 -4.25 -9.56
C ALA A 171 -2.13 -4.68 -8.15
N VAL A 172 -2.85 -5.80 -8.05
CA VAL A 172 -3.32 -6.36 -6.79
C VAL A 172 -2.55 -7.64 -6.51
N ASP A 173 -1.81 -7.66 -5.41
CA ASP A 173 -1.20 -8.88 -4.90
C ASP A 173 -2.31 -9.71 -4.20
N ALA A 174 -2.80 -10.73 -4.91
CA ALA A 174 -3.92 -11.56 -4.49
C ALA A 174 -3.71 -12.23 -3.11
N PRO A 175 -2.59 -12.94 -2.83
CA PRO A 175 -2.37 -13.57 -1.52
C PRO A 175 -2.29 -12.56 -0.38
N TRP A 176 -1.62 -11.42 -0.59
CA TRP A 176 -1.55 -10.37 0.45
C TRP A 176 -2.93 -9.79 0.75
N THR A 177 -3.67 -9.44 -0.30
CA THR A 177 -5.00 -8.84 -0.16
C THR A 177 -5.97 -9.81 0.54
N ALA A 178 -5.93 -11.10 0.17
CA ALA A 178 -6.71 -12.13 0.84
C ALA A 178 -6.34 -12.27 2.33
N GLY A 179 -5.03 -12.23 2.65
CA GLY A 179 -4.54 -12.27 4.02
C GLY A 179 -5.03 -11.10 4.88
N VAL A 180 -4.97 -9.88 4.35
CA VAL A 180 -5.47 -8.68 5.05
C VAL A 180 -6.98 -8.75 5.26
N LEU A 181 -7.74 -9.15 4.25
CA LEU A 181 -9.20 -9.31 4.37
C LEU A 181 -9.58 -10.35 5.43
N ALA A 182 -8.90 -11.50 5.43
CA ALA A 182 -9.09 -12.53 6.45
C ALA A 182 -8.76 -11.99 7.85
N ALA A 183 -7.66 -11.25 7.99
CA ALA A 183 -7.27 -10.63 9.26
C ALA A 183 -8.29 -9.59 9.74
N SER A 184 -8.85 -8.78 8.84
CA SER A 184 -9.91 -7.81 9.15
C SER A 184 -11.19 -8.49 9.65
N VAL A 185 -11.61 -9.56 8.99
CA VAL A 185 -12.76 -10.37 9.44
C VAL A 185 -12.51 -10.91 10.85
N LEU A 186 -11.34 -11.48 11.10
CA LEU A 186 -10.98 -12.03 12.42
C LEU A 186 -10.92 -10.94 13.50
N ALA A 187 -10.35 -9.77 13.19
CA ALA A 187 -10.22 -8.65 14.12
C ALA A 187 -11.59 -8.11 14.59
N VAL A 188 -12.63 -8.21 13.77
CA VAL A 188 -14.00 -7.82 14.14
C VAL A 188 -14.77 -8.97 14.78
N ALA A 189 -14.63 -10.19 14.24
CA ALA A 189 -15.39 -11.35 14.69
C ALA A 189 -14.96 -11.88 16.07
N LEU A 190 -13.65 -11.91 16.37
CA LEU A 190 -13.13 -12.44 17.63
C LEU A 190 -13.61 -11.63 18.85
N PRO A 191 -13.50 -10.29 18.88
CA PRO A 191 -14.06 -9.51 19.98
C PRO A 191 -15.57 -9.65 20.10
N ALA A 192 -16.29 -9.71 18.98
CA ALA A 192 -17.74 -9.92 18.99
C ALA A 192 -18.12 -11.27 19.62
N ALA A 193 -17.41 -12.34 19.29
CA ALA A 193 -17.62 -13.66 19.87
C ALA A 193 -17.26 -13.70 21.37
N CYS A 194 -16.09 -13.19 21.75
CA CYS A 194 -15.64 -13.16 23.15
C CYS A 194 -16.57 -12.33 24.04
N THR A 195 -17.02 -11.17 23.55
CA THR A 195 -17.92 -10.29 24.31
C THR A 195 -19.36 -10.82 24.38
N ALA A 196 -19.80 -11.60 23.39
CA ALA A 196 -21.07 -12.32 23.38
C ALA A 196 -21.05 -13.61 24.23
N HIS A 197 -19.90 -13.99 24.79
CA HIS A 197 -19.73 -15.17 25.65
C HIS A 197 -19.74 -14.88 27.18
N PRO A 198 -20.66 -14.07 27.77
CA PRO A 198 -20.64 -13.79 29.22
C PRO A 198 -21.30 -14.90 30.06
N LEU A 199 -21.39 -16.15 29.61
CA LEU A 199 -22.12 -17.21 30.33
C LEU A 199 -21.28 -18.34 30.95
N SER A 200 -19.96 -18.37 30.79
CA SER A 200 -19.12 -19.26 31.60
C SER A 200 -18.89 -18.72 33.00
N ASP A 201 -18.77 -17.40 33.16
CA ASP A 201 -18.38 -16.80 34.44
C ASP A 201 -19.57 -16.57 35.38
N ALA A 202 -20.75 -16.24 34.85
CA ALA A 202 -21.97 -16.14 35.67
C ALA A 202 -22.30 -17.48 36.35
N ARG A 203 -22.14 -18.61 35.64
CA ARG A 203 -22.33 -19.96 36.20
C ARG A 203 -21.29 -20.29 37.29
N LYS A 204 -20.04 -19.84 37.14
CA LYS A 204 -18.99 -20.02 38.15
C LYS A 204 -19.23 -19.15 39.40
N GLN A 205 -19.77 -17.94 39.24
CA GLN A 205 -20.10 -17.06 40.36
C GLN A 205 -21.29 -17.57 41.19
N PHE A 206 -22.33 -18.13 40.56
CA PHE A 206 -23.45 -18.74 41.29
C PHE A 206 -23.09 -20.11 41.89
N ALA A 207 -22.19 -20.87 41.26
CA ALA A 207 -21.69 -22.13 41.84
C ALA A 207 -20.75 -21.91 43.05
N ARG A 208 -20.04 -20.77 43.12
CA ARG A 208 -19.15 -20.43 44.25
C ARG A 208 -19.85 -19.78 45.46
N ARG A 209 -21.08 -19.28 45.29
CA ARG A 209 -21.86 -18.64 46.37
C ARG A 209 -22.81 -19.58 47.11
N ALA A 210 -22.80 -20.88 46.78
CA ALA A 210 -23.64 -21.89 47.40
C ALA A 210 -22.91 -22.76 48.45
N ALA A 211 -21.82 -22.25 49.04
CA ALA A 211 -21.09 -22.90 50.13
C ALA A 211 -20.99 -21.93 51.32
#